data_AF-A0A2H6NG47-F1
#
_entry.id   AF-A0A2H6NG47-F1
#
_cell.length_a   1.000
_cell.length_b   1.000
_cell.length_c   1.000
_cell.angle_alpha   90.00
_cell.angle_beta   90.00
_cell.angle_gamma   90.00
#
_symmetry.space_group_name_H-M   'P 1'
#
loop_
_entity.id
_entity.type
_entity.pdbx_description
1 polymer ?
#
loop_
_entity_poly.entity_id
_entity_poly.type
_entity_poly.pdbx_seq_one_letter_code
_entity_poly.pdbx_strand_id
1 'polypeptide(L)'
;LGTMAYGFDSIDEVQSHIFSIYTQQSQEPPALKAPNLATKVRKTLSSRVHEAVKAIALCHNVTPVYESNGVTDQAEAEKHYEDSCRVYQAASPDEVALVQWTESVGLTLVGRDQASVQLRTPGGHILNYTILQIFPFTYESKRMGIIVRDESTGEITFYMKGADVVMAGIVQYNDWLEEECGNMAREGLRVLVVAKKSLSEEQYQDFEARYVQAKLSVHDRSLK
;
A
#
# COMPACT_ATOMS: atom_id res chain seq x y z
N LEU A 1 -8.98 2.81 10.15
CA LEU A 1 -9.46 1.83 9.15
C LEU A 1 -10.28 0.80 9.92
N GLY A 2 -11.61 0.75 9.72
CA GLY A 2 -12.51 -0.39 10.02
C GLY A 2 -12.62 -1.02 11.42
N THR A 3 -13.67 -1.86 11.56
CA THR A 3 -13.91 -2.88 12.61
C THR A 3 -14.34 -4.18 11.93
N MET A 4 -13.66 -4.53 10.83
CA MET A 4 -14.05 -5.63 9.93
C MET A 4 -12.84 -6.51 9.66
N ALA A 5 -13.05 -7.81 9.70
CA ALA A 5 -12.06 -8.82 9.36
C ALA A 5 -12.42 -9.48 8.02
N TYR A 6 -11.39 -9.81 7.24
CA TYR A 6 -11.51 -10.57 6.00
C TYR A 6 -10.63 -11.81 6.14
N GLY A 7 -11.25 -12.98 5.99
CA GLY A 7 -10.60 -14.28 5.99
C GLY A 7 -10.42 -14.82 4.58
N PHE A 8 -10.00 -16.09 4.48
CA PHE A 8 -9.83 -16.77 3.19
C PHE A 8 -11.13 -16.94 2.40
N ASP A 9 -12.27 -16.99 3.09
CA ASP A 9 -13.61 -17.15 2.53
C ASP A 9 -14.23 -15.85 1.98
N SER A 10 -13.66 -14.69 2.34
CA SER A 10 -14.18 -13.36 2.02
C SER A 10 -13.21 -12.54 1.14
N ILE A 11 -12.17 -13.18 0.61
CA ILE A 11 -11.15 -12.51 -0.20
C ILE A 11 -11.71 -11.99 -1.54
N ASP A 12 -12.67 -12.70 -2.13
CA ASP A 12 -13.35 -12.30 -3.37
C ASP A 12 -14.10 -10.96 -3.19
N GLU A 13 -14.54 -10.65 -1.97
CA GLU A 13 -15.15 -9.36 -1.66
C GLU A 13 -14.12 -8.23 -1.74
N VAL A 14 -12.91 -8.45 -1.22
CA VAL A 14 -11.79 -7.50 -1.32
C VAL A 14 -11.47 -7.22 -2.78
N GLN A 15 -11.29 -8.26 -3.60
CA GLN A 15 -11.03 -8.11 -5.03
C GLN A 15 -12.16 -7.35 -5.73
N SER A 16 -13.43 -7.67 -5.41
CA SER A 16 -14.60 -6.96 -5.95
C SER A 16 -14.60 -5.47 -5.61
N HIS A 17 -14.22 -5.11 -4.39
CA HIS A 17 -14.09 -3.72 -3.95
C HIS A 17 -13.01 -2.96 -4.73
N ILE A 18 -11.85 -3.58 -4.94
CA ILE A 18 -10.75 -3.00 -5.72
C ILE A 18 -11.16 -2.82 -7.18
N PHE A 19 -11.71 -3.86 -7.80
CA PHE A 19 -12.15 -3.83 -9.20
C PHE A 19 -13.19 -2.75 -9.44
N SER A 20 -14.20 -2.65 -8.57
CA SER A 20 -15.26 -1.65 -8.69
C SER A 20 -14.74 -0.21 -8.64
N ILE A 21 -13.73 0.08 -7.82
CA ILE A 21 -13.19 1.43 -7.68
C ILE A 21 -12.39 1.84 -8.92
N TYR A 22 -11.51 0.96 -9.40
CA TYR A 22 -10.67 1.26 -10.56
C TYR A 22 -11.43 1.21 -11.88
N THR A 23 -12.51 0.44 -11.99
CA THR A 23 -13.36 0.42 -13.20
C THR A 23 -14.25 1.66 -13.30
N GLN A 24 -14.74 2.18 -12.17
CA GLN A 24 -15.56 3.40 -12.14
C GLN A 24 -14.75 4.67 -12.42
N GLN A 25 -13.45 4.69 -12.10
CA GLN A 25 -12.59 5.83 -12.46
C GLN A 25 -12.32 5.93 -13.98
N SER A 26 -12.43 4.82 -14.72
CA SER A 26 -12.20 4.78 -16.17
C SER A 26 -13.42 5.19 -17.01
N GLN A 27 -14.62 5.33 -16.41
CA GLN A 27 -15.87 5.64 -17.12
C GLN A 27 -16.65 6.80 -16.47
N GLU A 28 -16.70 7.94 -17.18
CA GLU A 28 -17.67 9.06 -17.12
C GLU A 28 -17.38 10.37 -16.30
N PRO A 29 -17.77 11.55 -16.86
CA PRO A 29 -17.99 12.80 -16.11
C PRO A 29 -19.25 12.75 -15.22
N PRO A 30 -19.39 13.63 -14.22
CA PRO A 30 -20.36 13.43 -13.14
C PRO A 30 -21.81 13.69 -13.58
N ALA A 31 -22.61 12.62 -13.70
CA ALA A 31 -24.07 12.72 -13.73
C ALA A 31 -24.63 12.84 -12.29
N LEU A 32 -25.41 13.90 -12.07
CA LEU A 32 -26.09 14.23 -10.81
C LEU A 32 -27.17 13.19 -10.47
N LYS A 33 -26.82 12.14 -9.73
CA LYS A 33 -27.80 11.35 -8.97
C LYS A 33 -27.43 11.36 -7.49
N ALA A 34 -28.36 11.85 -6.66
CA ALA A 34 -28.18 11.91 -5.21
C ALA A 34 -28.06 10.49 -4.63
N PRO A 35 -26.95 10.14 -3.95
CA PRO A 35 -26.78 8.80 -3.40
C PRO A 35 -27.58 8.60 -2.11
N ASN A 36 -28.31 7.49 -2.03
CA ASN A 36 -29.03 7.04 -0.82
C ASN A 36 -28.05 6.60 0.30
N LEU A 37 -28.50 6.61 1.56
CA LEU A 37 -27.65 6.34 2.73
C LEU A 37 -26.92 4.98 2.69
N ALA A 38 -27.59 3.90 2.27
CA ALA A 38 -26.97 2.59 2.10
C ALA A 38 -25.86 2.58 1.03
N THR A 39 -26.04 3.34 -0.05
CA THR A 39 -24.99 3.51 -1.08
C THR A 39 -23.82 4.34 -0.59
N LYS A 40 -24.06 5.33 0.29
CA LYS A 40 -22.98 6.08 0.95
C LYS A 40 -22.16 5.18 1.87
N VAL A 41 -22.80 4.35 2.70
CA VAL A 41 -22.11 3.41 3.61
C VAL A 41 -21.32 2.35 2.83
N ARG A 42 -21.87 1.81 1.75
CA ARG A 42 -21.15 0.85 0.90
C ARG A 42 -19.92 1.49 0.23
N LYS A 43 -20.04 2.74 -0.24
CA LYS A 43 -18.93 3.50 -0.81
C LYS A 43 -17.83 3.78 0.21
N THR A 44 -18.18 4.12 1.46
CA THR A 44 -17.17 4.36 2.51
C THR A 44 -16.45 3.09 2.93
N LEU A 45 -17.12 1.93 2.95
CA LEU A 45 -16.46 0.64 3.20
C LEU A 45 -15.50 0.26 2.07
N SER A 46 -15.99 0.27 0.82
CA SER A 46 -15.17 -0.05 -0.35
C SER A 46 -13.93 0.84 -0.41
N SER A 47 -14.08 2.13 -0.09
CA SER A 47 -12.97 3.08 0.02
C SER A 47 -11.98 2.68 1.13
N ARG A 48 -12.43 2.28 2.32
CA ARG A 48 -11.53 1.84 3.39
C ARG A 48 -10.73 0.60 3.03
N VAL A 49 -11.37 -0.39 2.41
CA VAL A 49 -10.70 -1.62 1.93
C VAL A 49 -9.65 -1.25 0.89
N HIS A 50 -10.03 -0.43 -0.10
CA HIS A 50 -9.12 0.06 -1.12
C HIS A 50 -7.90 0.79 -0.57
N GLU A 51 -8.11 1.66 0.41
CA GLU A 51 -7.01 2.36 1.08
C GLU A 51 -6.08 1.42 1.87
N ALA A 52 -6.63 0.36 2.48
CA ALA A 52 -5.81 -0.64 3.16
C ALA A 52 -4.95 -1.46 2.17
N VAL A 53 -5.54 -1.92 1.07
CA VAL A 53 -4.81 -2.65 0.01
C VAL A 53 -3.74 -1.75 -0.61
N LYS A 54 -4.08 -0.49 -0.93
CA LYS A 54 -3.13 0.50 -1.46
C LYS A 54 -1.98 0.77 -0.49
N ALA A 55 -2.25 0.85 0.82
CA ALA A 55 -1.20 1.01 1.83
C ALA A 55 -0.22 -0.17 1.86
N ILE A 56 -0.73 -1.41 1.76
CA ILE A 56 0.10 -2.63 1.68
C ILE A 56 0.91 -2.65 0.38
N ALA A 57 0.29 -2.29 -0.74
CA ALA A 57 0.91 -2.27 -2.07
C ALA A 57 1.97 -1.19 -2.26
N LEU A 58 2.04 -0.18 -1.39
CA LEU A 58 3.01 0.91 -1.48
C LEU A 58 4.08 0.86 -0.37
N CYS A 59 3.70 0.42 0.83
CA CYS A 59 4.57 0.37 1.99
C CYS A 59 5.32 -0.97 2.05
N HIS A 60 6.33 -1.17 1.20
CA HIS A 60 7.24 -2.31 1.23
C HIS A 60 8.55 -1.97 0.52
N ASN A 61 9.55 -2.85 0.52
CA ASN A 61 10.77 -2.70 -0.29
C ASN A 61 10.92 -3.76 -1.40
N VAL A 62 9.88 -4.57 -1.63
CA VAL A 62 9.83 -5.55 -2.74
C VAL A 62 10.07 -4.91 -4.10
N THR A 63 10.93 -5.53 -4.90
CA THR A 63 11.22 -5.13 -6.29
C THR A 63 10.75 -6.22 -7.25
N PRO A 64 9.99 -5.90 -8.31
CA PRO A 64 9.68 -6.85 -9.37
C PRO A 64 10.90 -7.04 -10.29
N VAL A 65 11.24 -8.28 -10.59
CA VAL A 65 12.30 -8.65 -11.52
C VAL A 65 11.68 -9.49 -12.64
N TYR A 66 12.03 -9.18 -13.89
CA TYR A 66 11.50 -9.88 -15.05
C TYR A 66 12.57 -10.82 -15.60
N GLU A 67 12.31 -12.12 -15.55
CA GLU A 67 13.22 -13.12 -16.09
C GLU A 67 12.95 -13.30 -17.60
N SER A 68 13.99 -13.13 -18.41
CA SER A 68 13.90 -13.42 -19.84
C SER A 68 13.94 -14.93 -20.03
N ASN A 69 12.79 -15.60 -20.14
CA ASN A 69 12.70 -17.05 -20.34
C ASN A 69 13.13 -17.54 -21.75
N GLY A 70 14.09 -16.88 -22.40
CA GLY A 70 14.77 -17.40 -23.59
C GLY A 70 13.89 -17.70 -24.81
N VAL A 71 12.75 -17.01 -24.99
CA VAL A 71 11.86 -17.21 -26.14
C VAL A 71 11.92 -15.99 -27.08
N THR A 72 12.04 -16.30 -28.37
CA THR A 72 12.14 -15.44 -29.56
C THR A 72 11.07 -14.35 -29.68
N ASP A 73 11.42 -13.26 -30.40
CA ASP A 73 10.71 -12.04 -30.84
C ASP A 73 9.17 -12.03 -31.08
N GLN A 74 8.46 -13.15 -30.89
CA GLN A 74 7.01 -13.28 -31.07
C GLN A 74 6.20 -13.31 -29.76
N ALA A 75 6.83 -13.50 -28.58
CA ALA A 75 6.13 -13.55 -27.29
C ALA A 75 5.97 -12.19 -26.58
N GLU A 76 6.66 -11.14 -27.07
CA GLU A 76 6.64 -9.79 -26.49
C GLU A 76 5.29 -9.05 -26.65
N ALA A 77 4.36 -9.60 -27.43
CA ALA A 77 3.10 -8.94 -27.77
C ALA A 77 1.93 -9.23 -26.81
N GLU A 78 2.06 -10.19 -25.88
CA GLU A 78 0.96 -10.57 -25.00
C GLU A 78 1.18 -10.07 -23.57
N LYS A 79 0.25 -9.23 -23.08
CA LYS A 79 0.23 -8.66 -21.71
C LYS A 79 0.32 -9.73 -20.60
N HIS A 80 -0.09 -10.96 -20.91
CA HIS A 80 0.01 -12.13 -20.03
C HIS A 80 1.44 -12.66 -19.88
N TYR A 81 2.32 -12.41 -20.83
CA TYR A 81 3.71 -12.88 -20.79
C TYR A 81 4.51 -12.14 -19.72
N GLU A 82 4.37 -10.81 -19.63
CA GLU A 82 5.01 -10.00 -18.57
C GLU A 82 4.64 -10.46 -17.16
N ASP A 83 3.38 -10.90 -16.95
CA ASP A 83 2.92 -11.38 -15.65
C ASP A 83 3.54 -12.75 -15.30
N SER A 84 3.68 -13.64 -16.28
CA SER A 84 4.29 -14.97 -16.07
C SER A 84 5.80 -14.95 -15.86
N CYS A 85 6.49 -13.88 -16.27
CA CYS A 85 7.94 -13.73 -16.14
C CYS A 85 8.34 -12.88 -14.92
N ARG A 86 7.38 -12.33 -14.17
CA ARG A 86 7.64 -11.44 -13.02
C ARG A 86 7.86 -12.27 -11.75
N VAL A 87 8.99 -12.00 -11.10
CA VAL A 87 9.35 -12.55 -9.78
C VAL A 87 9.56 -11.39 -8.81
N TYR A 88 8.99 -11.50 -7.61
CA TYR A 88 9.18 -10.51 -6.55
C TYR A 88 10.39 -10.84 -5.67
N GLN A 89 11.26 -9.85 -5.49
CA GLN A 89 12.45 -9.97 -4.65
C GLN A 89 12.40 -8.97 -3.50
N ALA A 90 12.67 -9.45 -2.29
CA ALA A 90 12.79 -8.61 -1.10
C ALA A 90 13.69 -9.29 -0.07
N ALA A 91 14.16 -8.52 0.92
CA ALA A 91 14.94 -9.04 2.03
C ALA A 91 14.10 -9.91 3.00
N SER A 92 12.78 -9.74 3.01
CA SER A 92 11.86 -10.49 3.86
C SER A 92 10.82 -11.25 3.01
N PRO A 93 10.60 -12.56 3.26
CA PRO A 93 9.57 -13.33 2.57
C PRO A 93 8.15 -12.82 2.88
N ASP A 94 7.97 -12.17 4.03
CA ASP A 94 6.67 -11.62 4.44
C ASP A 94 6.26 -10.46 3.54
N GLU A 95 7.22 -9.62 3.13
CA GLU A 95 6.94 -8.53 2.21
C GLU A 95 6.55 -9.07 0.83
N VAL A 96 7.23 -10.13 0.37
CA VAL A 96 6.87 -10.80 -0.89
C VAL A 96 5.45 -11.35 -0.82
N ALA A 97 5.10 -12.06 0.26
CA ALA A 97 3.76 -12.61 0.44
C ALA A 97 2.67 -11.52 0.44
N LEU A 98 2.93 -10.39 1.10
CA LEU A 98 2.01 -9.24 1.10
C LEU A 98 1.84 -8.64 -0.30
N VAL A 99 2.90 -8.51 -1.09
CA VAL A 99 2.83 -7.98 -2.46
C VAL A 99 2.16 -8.95 -3.44
N GLN A 100 2.43 -10.25 -3.30
CA GLN A 100 1.71 -11.29 -4.05
C GLN A 100 0.21 -11.26 -3.74
N TRP A 101 -0.14 -11.03 -2.47
CA TRP A 101 -1.53 -10.86 -2.08
C TRP A 101 -2.16 -9.59 -2.67
N THR A 102 -1.44 -8.46 -2.70
CA THR A 102 -1.99 -7.26 -3.36
C THR A 102 -2.21 -7.47 -4.85
N GLU A 103 -1.33 -8.24 -5.51
CA GLU A 103 -1.51 -8.64 -6.90
C GLU A 103 -2.76 -9.51 -7.08
N SER A 104 -2.98 -10.50 -6.21
CA SER A 104 -4.15 -11.39 -6.34
C SER A 104 -5.48 -10.68 -6.17
N VAL A 105 -5.53 -9.60 -5.38
CA VAL A 105 -6.73 -8.75 -5.25
C VAL A 105 -6.79 -7.61 -6.28
N GLY A 106 -5.82 -7.53 -7.19
CA GLY A 106 -5.87 -6.69 -8.39
C GLY A 106 -4.98 -5.45 -8.41
N LEU A 107 -4.07 -5.27 -7.45
CA LEU A 107 -3.01 -4.25 -7.49
C LEU A 107 -1.65 -4.91 -7.66
N THR A 108 -1.21 -5.00 -8.91
CA THR A 108 0.04 -5.65 -9.27
C THR A 108 1.20 -4.68 -9.23
N LEU A 109 2.27 -5.02 -8.51
CA LEU A 109 3.51 -4.25 -8.52
C LEU A 109 4.28 -4.54 -9.82
N VAL A 110 4.41 -3.54 -10.69
CA VAL A 110 5.06 -3.73 -12.01
C VAL A 110 6.38 -3.01 -12.15
N GLY A 111 6.64 -2.02 -11.29
CA GLY A 111 7.90 -1.29 -11.26
C GLY A 111 8.18 -0.75 -9.87
N ARG A 112 9.46 -0.81 -9.47
CA ARG A 112 9.94 -0.12 -8.27
C ARG A 112 11.43 0.18 -8.42
N ASP A 113 11.80 1.40 -8.11
CA ASP A 113 13.19 1.80 -7.91
C ASP A 113 13.32 2.64 -6.63
N GLN A 114 14.43 3.39 -6.48
CA GLN A 114 14.67 4.22 -5.29
C GLN A 114 13.74 5.44 -5.19
N ALA A 115 13.21 5.90 -6.33
CA ALA A 115 12.46 7.15 -6.45
C ALA A 115 11.00 6.94 -6.88
N SER A 116 10.61 5.73 -7.31
CA SER A 116 9.28 5.48 -7.84
C SER A 116 8.72 4.09 -7.52
N VAL A 117 7.39 4.00 -7.50
CA VAL A 117 6.61 2.75 -7.46
C VAL A 117 5.55 2.81 -8.55
N GLN A 118 5.37 1.72 -9.29
CA GLN A 118 4.36 1.58 -10.32
C GLN A 118 3.44 0.40 -10.02
N LEU A 119 2.14 0.69 -9.90
CA LEU A 119 1.10 -0.30 -9.66
C LEU A 119 0.19 -0.40 -10.88
N ARG A 120 -0.04 -1.61 -11.37
CA ARG A 120 -1.02 -1.89 -12.42
C ARG A 120 -2.36 -2.24 -11.75
N THR A 121 -3.41 -1.54 -12.17
CA THR A 121 -4.79 -1.77 -11.68
C THR A 121 -5.45 -2.93 -12.43
N PRO A 122 -6.62 -3.43 -11.97
CA PRO A 122 -7.32 -4.52 -12.67
C PRO A 122 -7.75 -4.15 -14.10
N GLY A 123 -7.98 -2.85 -14.37
CA GLY A 123 -8.25 -2.35 -15.72
C GLY A 123 -7.00 -2.24 -16.61
N GLY A 124 -5.82 -2.58 -16.08
CA GLY A 124 -4.54 -2.51 -16.78
C GLY A 124 -3.93 -1.12 -16.88
N HIS A 125 -4.47 -0.13 -16.15
CA HIS A 125 -3.89 1.20 -16.04
C HIS A 125 -2.70 1.19 -15.09
N ILE A 126 -1.66 1.97 -15.39
CA ILE A 126 -0.48 2.13 -14.52
C ILE A 126 -0.66 3.37 -13.66
N LEU A 127 -0.61 3.18 -12.34
CA LEU A 127 -0.53 4.24 -11.35
C LEU A 127 0.95 4.48 -11.03
N ASN A 128 1.40 5.72 -11.18
CA ASN A 128 2.77 6.13 -10.87
C ASN A 128 2.81 6.89 -9.54
N TYR A 129 3.74 6.48 -8.68
CA TYR A 129 3.99 7.10 -7.39
C TYR A 129 5.44 7.53 -7.30
N THR A 130 5.68 8.79 -6.98
CA THR A 130 7.01 9.27 -6.60
C THR A 130 7.25 8.97 -5.12
N ILE A 131 8.36 8.32 -4.79
CA ILE A 131 8.82 8.10 -3.42
C ILE A 131 9.53 9.37 -2.95
N LEU A 132 8.94 10.04 -1.95
CA LEU A 132 9.50 11.26 -1.37
C LEU A 132 10.46 10.93 -0.22
N GLN A 133 10.13 9.93 0.60
CA GLN A 133 10.97 9.51 1.72
C GLN A 133 10.72 8.07 2.11
N ILE A 134 11.77 7.34 2.47
CA ILE A 134 11.69 5.99 3.05
C ILE A 134 12.21 6.03 4.49
N PHE A 135 11.49 5.38 5.40
CA PHE A 135 11.92 5.08 6.76
C PHE A 135 12.07 3.56 6.87
N PRO A 136 13.28 3.02 6.72
CA PRO A 136 13.50 1.58 6.71
C PRO A 136 13.03 0.92 8.00
N PHE A 137 12.67 -0.37 7.90
CA PHE A 137 12.48 -1.19 9.08
C PHE A 137 13.79 -1.30 9.86
N THR A 138 13.70 -1.17 11.18
CA THR A 138 14.80 -1.45 12.11
C THR A 138 14.28 -2.32 13.25
N TYR A 139 15.14 -3.12 13.89
CA TYR A 139 14.73 -3.95 15.02
C TYR A 139 14.32 -3.11 16.24
N GLU A 140 14.88 -1.91 16.34
CA GLU A 140 14.61 -0.92 17.38
C GLU A 140 13.23 -0.28 17.16
N SER A 141 12.94 0.17 15.94
CA SER A 141 11.67 0.83 15.62
C SER A 141 10.51 -0.15 15.43
N LYS A 142 10.80 -1.39 15.03
CA LYS A 142 9.84 -2.45 14.65
C LYS A 142 8.76 -2.00 13.67
N ARG A 143 9.08 -0.99 12.85
CA ARG A 143 8.18 -0.38 11.88
C ARG A 143 8.93 0.17 10.68
N MET A 144 8.26 0.21 9.55
CA MET A 144 8.69 0.78 8.29
C MET A 144 7.69 1.85 7.86
N GLY A 145 8.17 2.94 7.26
CA GLY A 145 7.33 3.99 6.71
C GLY A 145 7.78 4.44 5.33
N ILE A 146 6.86 5.01 4.56
CA ILE A 146 7.13 5.59 3.25
C ILE A 146 6.22 6.80 3.02
N ILE A 147 6.78 7.90 2.51
CA ILE A 147 6.01 9.03 2.01
C ILE A 147 6.04 8.94 0.48
N VAL A 148 4.86 8.93 -0.12
CA VAL A 148 4.69 8.88 -1.58
C VAL A 148 3.80 10.01 -2.07
N ARG A 149 4.05 10.47 -3.29
CA ARG A 149 3.18 11.37 -4.05
C ARG A 149 2.52 10.58 -5.18
N ASP A 150 1.20 10.60 -5.26
CA ASP A 150 0.48 10.10 -6.42
C ASP A 150 0.67 11.09 -7.58
N GLU A 151 1.29 10.68 -8.68
CA GLU A 151 1.61 11.59 -9.78
C GLU A 151 0.37 12.08 -10.54
N SER A 152 -0.74 11.33 -10.46
CA SER A 152 -1.97 11.68 -11.16
C SER A 152 -2.81 12.72 -10.40
N THR A 153 -2.81 12.65 -9.06
CA THR A 153 -3.63 13.52 -8.21
C THR A 153 -2.81 14.59 -7.49
N GLY A 154 -1.50 14.42 -7.39
CA GLY A 154 -0.61 15.23 -6.57
C GLY A 154 -0.72 14.96 -5.06
N GLU A 155 -1.56 14.02 -4.62
CA GLU A 155 -1.76 13.73 -3.19
C GLU A 155 -0.49 13.14 -2.57
N ILE A 156 -0.06 13.71 -1.44
CA ILE A 156 1.04 13.19 -0.63
C ILE A 156 0.46 12.36 0.51
N THR A 157 0.90 11.11 0.61
CA THR A 157 0.47 10.21 1.69
C THR A 157 1.67 9.60 2.38
N PHE A 158 1.64 9.63 3.71
CA PHE A 158 2.53 8.85 4.56
C PHE A 158 1.86 7.52 4.92
N TYR A 159 2.49 6.42 4.52
CA TYR A 159 2.12 5.07 4.93
C TYR A 159 3.13 4.53 5.94
N MET A 160 2.65 3.77 6.92
CA MET A 160 3.48 3.10 7.91
C MET A 160 2.94 1.70 8.18
N LYS A 161 3.83 0.73 8.35
CA LYS A 161 3.51 -0.61 8.84
C LYS A 161 4.44 -1.03 9.97
N GLY A 162 3.94 -1.75 10.96
CA GLY A 162 4.77 -2.21 12.07
C GLY A 162 4.05 -3.17 13.01
N ALA A 163 4.77 -3.63 14.02
CA ALA A 163 4.21 -4.48 15.07
C ALA A 163 3.08 -3.75 15.80
N ASP A 164 2.02 -4.48 16.14
CA ASP A 164 0.86 -4.02 16.90
C ASP A 164 1.24 -3.24 18.16
N VAL A 165 2.15 -3.77 18.98
CA VAL A 165 2.63 -3.14 20.23
C VAL A 165 3.26 -1.76 20.02
N VAL A 166 3.85 -1.51 18.84
CA VAL A 166 4.43 -0.20 18.49
C VAL A 166 3.38 0.70 17.84
N MET A 167 2.56 0.13 16.96
CA MET A 167 1.60 0.88 16.17
C MET A 167 0.39 1.33 17.00
N ALA A 168 0.00 0.60 18.05
CA ALA A 168 -1.13 0.95 18.92
C ALA A 168 -1.01 2.35 19.56
N GLY A 169 0.23 2.79 19.87
CA GLY A 169 0.50 4.14 20.39
C GLY A 169 0.64 5.24 19.33
N ILE A 170 0.62 4.88 18.04
CA ILE A 170 0.82 5.79 16.91
C ILE A 170 -0.48 6.04 16.16
N VAL A 171 -1.27 4.99 15.97
CA VAL A 171 -2.55 5.08 15.26
C VAL A 171 -3.63 5.69 16.15
N GLN A 172 -4.71 6.15 15.53
CA GLN A 172 -5.90 6.52 16.28
C GLN A 172 -6.40 5.32 17.08
N TYR A 173 -6.63 5.53 18.37
CA TYR A 173 -7.13 4.51 19.28
C TYR A 173 -8.40 3.84 18.74
N ASN A 174 -8.43 2.51 18.82
CA ASN A 174 -9.54 1.67 18.40
C ASN A 174 -9.53 0.40 19.25
N ASP A 175 -10.55 0.21 20.09
CA ASP A 175 -10.68 -0.98 20.96
C ASP A 175 -10.57 -2.28 20.16
N TRP A 176 -11.12 -2.29 18.94
CA TRP A 176 -11.11 -3.46 18.07
C TRP A 176 -9.71 -3.86 17.60
N LEU A 177 -8.76 -2.92 17.51
CA LEU A 177 -7.42 -3.22 17.02
C LEU A 177 -6.68 -4.16 17.98
N GLU A 178 -6.70 -3.86 19.28
CA GLU A 178 -5.99 -4.64 20.30
C GLU A 178 -6.60 -6.05 20.43
N GLU A 179 -7.94 -6.12 20.46
CA GLU A 179 -8.66 -7.40 20.52
C GLU A 179 -8.35 -8.27 19.29
N GLU A 180 -8.46 -7.71 18.09
CA GLU A 180 -8.30 -8.49 16.86
C GLU A 180 -6.85 -8.90 16.61
N CYS A 181 -5.87 -8.03 16.91
CA CYS A 181 -4.46 -8.41 16.88
C CYS A 181 -4.19 -9.57 17.85
N GLY A 182 -4.80 -9.52 19.05
CA GLY A 182 -4.73 -10.60 20.04
C GLY A 182 -5.39 -11.90 19.57
N ASN A 183 -6.50 -11.82 18.83
CA ASN A 183 -7.17 -12.99 18.24
C ASN A 183 -6.27 -13.68 17.21
N MET A 184 -5.77 -12.92 16.23
CA MET A 184 -4.88 -13.44 15.18
C MET A 184 -3.59 -14.03 15.75
N ALA A 185 -3.00 -13.38 16.76
CA ALA A 185 -1.80 -13.88 17.43
C ALA A 185 -2.05 -15.21 18.17
N ARG A 186 -3.22 -15.38 18.80
CA ARG A 186 -3.60 -16.65 19.46
C ARG A 186 -3.80 -17.79 18.46
N GLU A 187 -4.18 -17.49 17.23
CA GLU A 187 -4.23 -18.45 16.13
C GLU A 187 -2.86 -18.75 15.51
N GLY A 188 -1.79 -18.13 16.01
CA GLY A 188 -0.42 -18.33 15.53
C GLY A 188 -0.07 -17.54 14.27
N LEU A 189 -0.91 -16.58 13.89
CA LEU A 189 -0.65 -15.71 12.75
C LEU A 189 0.31 -14.59 13.12
N ARG A 190 1.14 -14.19 12.15
CA ARG A 190 1.95 -12.98 12.27
C ARG A 190 1.11 -11.77 11.92
N VAL A 191 1.05 -10.81 12.84
CA VAL A 191 0.19 -9.62 12.72
C VAL A 191 1.04 -8.40 12.39
N LEU A 192 0.54 -7.59 11.46
CA LEU A 192 1.13 -6.31 11.10
C LEU A 192 0.03 -5.26 11.06
N VAL A 193 0.25 -4.11 11.70
CA VAL A 193 -0.67 -2.99 11.66
C VAL A 193 -0.19 -1.99 10.62
N VAL A 194 -1.10 -1.59 9.72
CA VAL A 194 -0.83 -0.61 8.66
C VAL A 194 -1.65 0.65 8.90
N ALA A 195 -1.01 1.80 8.71
CA ALA A 195 -1.58 3.12 8.92
C ALA A 195 -1.31 4.01 7.71
N LYS A 196 -2.19 4.99 7.51
CA LYS A 196 -1.98 6.07 6.55
C LYS A 196 -2.27 7.43 7.15
N LYS A 197 -1.62 8.46 6.62
CA LYS A 197 -1.88 9.87 6.91
C LYS A 197 -1.67 10.68 5.63
N SER A 198 -2.71 11.32 5.12
CA SER A 198 -2.58 12.31 4.03
C SER A 198 -1.87 13.55 4.57
N LEU A 199 -0.97 14.12 3.78
CA LEU A 199 -0.19 15.30 4.10
C LEU A 199 -0.54 16.41 3.10
N SER A 200 -0.70 17.64 3.59
CA SER A 200 -0.67 18.79 2.70
C SER A 200 0.76 19.03 2.20
N GLU A 201 0.88 19.76 1.09
CA GLU A 201 2.18 20.17 0.56
C GLU A 201 3.01 20.93 1.62
N GLU A 202 2.38 21.84 2.36
CA GLU A 202 3.03 22.59 3.45
C GLU A 202 3.51 21.67 4.58
N GLN A 203 2.68 20.70 5.01
CA GLN A 203 3.06 19.73 6.03
C GLN A 203 4.26 18.88 5.61
N TYR A 204 4.30 18.49 4.33
CA TYR A 204 5.42 17.74 3.78
C TYR A 204 6.69 18.59 3.72
N GLN A 205 6.60 19.84 3.23
CA GLN A 205 7.75 20.75 3.14
C GLN A 205 8.34 21.08 4.51
N ASP A 206 7.51 21.35 5.51
CA ASP A 206 7.97 21.55 6.89
C ASP A 206 8.67 20.30 7.45
N PHE A 207 8.08 19.13 7.22
CA PHE A 207 8.69 17.86 7.61
C PHE A 207 10.06 17.66 6.92
N GLU A 208 10.13 17.85 5.61
CA GLU A 208 11.35 17.65 4.82
C GLU A 208 12.47 18.60 5.27
N ALA A 209 12.15 19.88 5.50
CA ALA A 209 13.10 20.86 6.00
C ALA A 209 13.70 20.42 7.35
N ARG A 210 12.86 19.98 8.30
CA ARG A 210 13.32 19.48 9.61
C ARG A 210 14.10 18.17 9.48
N TYR A 211 13.67 17.27 8.61
CA TYR A 211 14.32 15.99 8.38
C TYR A 211 15.72 16.15 7.78
N VAL A 212 15.88 17.03 6.79
CA VAL A 212 17.19 17.36 6.20
C VAL A 212 18.11 17.98 7.25
N GLN A 213 17.62 18.92 8.06
CA GLN A 213 18.40 19.50 9.16
C GLN A 213 18.86 18.45 10.17
N ALA A 214 17.99 17.51 10.55
CA ALA A 214 18.33 16.41 11.44
C ALA A 214 19.38 15.48 10.82
N LYS A 215 19.24 15.14 9.53
CA LYS A 215 20.16 14.27 8.79
C LYS A 215 21.57 14.87 8.62
N LEU A 216 21.67 16.20 8.54
CA LEU A 216 22.93 16.93 8.48
C LEU A 216 23.59 17.13 9.85
N SER A 217 22.88 16.87 10.94
CA SER A 217 23.40 17.00 12.30
C SER A 217 24.41 15.88 12.62
N VAL A 218 25.59 16.25 13.09
CA VAL A 218 26.69 15.31 13.42
C VAL A 218 26.45 14.58 14.75
N HIS A 219 25.59 15.13 15.63
CA HIS A 219 25.26 14.57 16.94
C HIS A 219 23.85 13.97 16.98
N ASP A 220 23.74 12.75 17.52
CA ASP A 220 22.49 12.02 17.79
C ASP A 220 21.56 11.81 16.57
N ARG A 221 22.16 11.50 15.41
CA ARG A 221 21.44 11.29 14.14
C ARG A 221 20.38 10.18 14.19
N SER A 222 20.51 9.21 15.09
CA SER A 222 19.53 8.11 15.25
C SER A 222 18.38 8.43 16.20
N LEU A 223 18.46 9.53 16.97
CA LEU A 223 17.46 9.92 17.97
C LEU A 223 16.56 11.08 17.52
N LYS A 224 16.96 11.80 16.47
CA LYS A 224 16.23 12.93 15.87
C LYS A 224 15.44 12.49 14.64
#